data_AF-A0A958RK73-F1
#
_entry.id   AF-A0A958RK73-F1
#
_cell.length_a   1.000
_cell.length_b   1.000
_cell.length_c   1.000
_cell.angle_alpha   90.00
_cell.angle_beta   90.00
_cell.angle_gamma   90.00
#
_symmetry.space_group_name_H-M   'P 1'
#
loop_
_entity.id
_entity.type
_entity.pdbx_description
1 polymer ?
#
loop_
_entity_poly.entity_id
_entity_poly.type
_entity_poly.pdbx_seq_one_letter_code
_entity_poly.pdbx_strand_id
1 'polypeptide(L)'
;THVEKADGVQKTDAGAIREWYDNDRLLHFRPTGSKVLRRDNPNAKKYFTDTLLTLALWDFGSGSGYEQPVRAGLLAVDLPSNQECFRPDAALAMVVLSDEDERSCGSRCQTETDIGGPHPNHKLKDYTEQYQPLTQENNPLTLATRIHQKWPDKAFTGHSISILRNDRACYDSQDSVHPAFYGHVIQTLSDITDGEKGNICAGDYASQLTAIGQRTVRSLKSITLRCAPHSVEGISIVPNSSGSVPTVSGNKVHFNPPLSEGTSVRVDYTCLE
;
A
#
# COMPACT_ATOMS: atom_id res chain seq x y z
N THR A 1 -47.87 17.38 -12.94
CA THR A 1 -47.20 17.51 -11.64
C THR A 1 -46.33 16.28 -11.43
N HIS A 2 -45.11 16.34 -11.96
CA HIS A 2 -44.05 15.40 -11.63
C HIS A 2 -43.45 15.80 -10.29
N VAL A 3 -43.30 14.83 -9.39
CA VAL A 3 -42.54 15.00 -8.16
C VAL A 3 -41.20 14.31 -8.41
N GLU A 4 -40.19 15.12 -8.66
CA GLU A 4 -38.78 14.78 -8.51
C GLU A 4 -38.57 14.41 -7.03
N LYS A 5 -38.23 13.15 -6.75
CA LYS A 5 -37.80 12.76 -5.40
C LYS A 5 -36.29 12.86 -5.38
N ALA A 6 -35.81 13.87 -4.66
CA ALA A 6 -34.42 14.06 -4.32
C ALA A 6 -33.83 12.81 -3.65
N ASP A 7 -32.66 12.42 -4.12
CA ASP A 7 -31.73 11.51 -3.47
C ASP A 7 -31.41 12.03 -2.07
N GLY A 8 -32.12 11.51 -1.07
CA GLY A 8 -32.04 11.91 0.31
C GLY A 8 -31.27 10.89 1.14
N VAL A 9 -29.97 11.11 1.33
CA VAL A 9 -29.21 10.46 2.41
C VAL A 9 -29.74 10.99 3.74
N GLN A 10 -30.59 10.22 4.43
CA GLN A 10 -30.90 10.50 5.83
C GLN A 10 -29.68 10.17 6.69
N LYS A 11 -29.11 11.19 7.35
CA LYS A 11 -28.21 11.00 8.48
C LYS A 11 -29.04 10.56 9.68
N THR A 12 -28.95 9.29 10.02
CA THR A 12 -29.35 8.79 11.34
C THR A 12 -28.11 8.38 12.13
N ASP A 13 -28.20 8.60 13.44
CA ASP A 13 -27.14 8.43 14.43
C ASP A 13 -26.39 7.09 14.35
N ALA A 14 -25.15 7.13 14.82
CA ALA A 14 -24.20 6.03 14.88
C ALA A 14 -24.82 4.77 15.53
N GLY A 15 -25.25 3.82 14.70
CA GLY A 15 -25.82 2.55 15.16
C GLY A 15 -26.84 1.88 14.23
N ALA A 16 -27.40 2.61 13.27
CA ALA A 16 -28.31 1.98 12.29
C ALA A 16 -27.51 1.20 11.22
N ILE A 17 -27.83 -0.08 11.05
CA ILE A 17 -27.37 -0.90 9.92
C ILE A 17 -27.92 -0.24 8.65
N ARG A 18 -27.06 0.46 7.90
CA ARG A 18 -27.46 1.00 6.60
C ARG A 18 -27.62 -0.15 5.61
N GLU A 19 -28.81 -0.23 5.03
CA GLU A 19 -29.12 -1.09 3.90
C GLU A 19 -28.60 -0.44 2.62
N TRP A 20 -27.76 -1.15 1.87
CA TRP A 20 -27.11 -0.61 0.66
C TRP A 20 -27.62 -1.34 -0.57
N TYR A 21 -27.80 -0.64 -1.68
CA TYR A 21 -28.39 -1.22 -2.89
C TYR A 21 -27.43 -1.12 -4.08
N ASP A 22 -27.35 -2.16 -4.90
CA ASP A 22 -26.69 -2.18 -6.22
C ASP A 22 -27.76 -2.56 -7.26
N ASN A 23 -28.05 -1.68 -8.23
CA ASN A 23 -29.13 -1.83 -9.20
C ASN A 23 -30.47 -2.24 -8.54
N ASP A 24 -30.90 -1.47 -7.52
CA ASP A 24 -32.09 -1.74 -6.70
C ASP A 24 -32.08 -3.06 -5.91
N ARG A 25 -30.94 -3.75 -5.82
CA ARG A 25 -30.79 -4.97 -5.03
C ARG A 25 -30.05 -4.72 -3.72
N LEU A 26 -30.71 -5.04 -2.60
CA LEU A 26 -30.11 -4.98 -1.27
C LEU A 26 -28.83 -5.85 -1.19
N LEU A 27 -27.71 -5.20 -0.90
CA LEU A 27 -26.41 -5.78 -0.59
C LEU A 27 -26.41 -6.27 0.86
N HIS A 28 -26.58 -7.56 1.04
CA HIS A 28 -26.39 -8.21 2.33
C HIS A 28 -24.91 -8.53 2.56
N PHE A 29 -24.24 -7.74 3.39
CA PHE A 29 -22.90 -8.06 3.88
C PHE A 29 -23.02 -9.01 5.07
N ARG A 30 -22.71 -10.30 4.84
CA ARG A 30 -22.59 -11.27 5.92
C ARG A 30 -21.11 -11.41 6.25
N PRO A 31 -20.63 -11.02 7.44
CA PRO A 31 -19.26 -11.30 7.84
C PRO A 31 -19.06 -12.82 7.74
N THR A 32 -18.08 -13.23 6.93
CA THR A 32 -17.79 -14.65 6.71
C THR A 32 -17.15 -15.29 7.94
N GLY A 33 -16.84 -14.50 8.97
CA GLY A 33 -16.04 -14.88 10.14
C GLY A 33 -14.55 -15.05 9.84
N SER A 34 -14.15 -15.06 8.56
CA SER A 34 -12.75 -15.16 8.15
C SER A 34 -12.14 -13.77 7.98
N LYS A 35 -10.97 -13.56 8.58
CA LYS A 35 -10.13 -12.37 8.41
C LYS A 35 -9.13 -12.49 7.26
N VAL A 36 -9.08 -13.66 6.62
CA VAL A 36 -8.15 -13.98 5.53
C VAL A 36 -8.92 -14.46 4.31
N LEU A 37 -8.67 -13.82 3.17
CA LEU A 37 -9.17 -14.24 1.88
C LEU A 37 -8.11 -15.10 1.18
N ARG A 38 -8.44 -16.38 0.93
CA ARG A 38 -7.55 -17.31 0.23
C ARG A 38 -7.93 -17.44 -1.24
N ARG A 39 -6.94 -17.77 -2.09
CA ARG A 39 -7.13 -17.91 -3.54
C ARG A 39 -8.05 -19.07 -3.92
N ASP A 40 -8.03 -20.14 -3.13
CA ASP A 40 -8.88 -21.33 -3.30
C ASP A 40 -10.32 -21.12 -2.81
N ASN A 41 -10.62 -19.98 -2.19
CA ASN A 41 -11.99 -19.65 -1.80
C ASN A 41 -12.84 -19.47 -3.07
N PRO A 42 -13.92 -20.26 -3.27
CA PRO A 42 -14.73 -20.21 -4.49
C PRO A 42 -15.37 -18.84 -4.74
N ASN A 43 -15.48 -18.01 -3.70
CA ASN A 43 -16.06 -16.67 -3.75
C ASN A 43 -15.00 -15.56 -3.54
N ALA A 44 -13.70 -15.86 -3.69
CA ALA A 44 -12.63 -14.92 -3.38
C ALA A 44 -12.81 -13.56 -4.07
N LYS A 45 -13.03 -13.59 -5.39
CA LYS A 45 -13.26 -12.39 -6.20
C LYS A 45 -14.46 -11.59 -5.68
N LYS A 46 -15.56 -12.27 -5.37
CA LYS A 46 -16.77 -11.62 -4.87
C LYS A 46 -16.51 -10.92 -3.53
N TYR A 47 -15.90 -11.60 -2.57
CA TYR A 47 -15.63 -11.01 -1.25
C TYR A 47 -14.67 -9.82 -1.34
N PHE A 48 -13.64 -9.89 -2.20
CA PHE A 48 -12.75 -8.77 -2.43
C PHE A 48 -13.50 -7.56 -3.01
N THR A 49 -14.28 -7.78 -4.08
CA THR A 49 -15.07 -6.71 -4.72
C THR A 49 -16.11 -6.12 -3.77
N ASP A 50 -16.86 -6.95 -3.05
CA ASP A 50 -17.83 -6.50 -2.05
C ASP A 50 -17.17 -5.65 -0.96
N THR A 51 -15.98 -6.03 -0.51
CA THR A 51 -15.21 -5.28 0.50
C THR A 51 -14.82 -3.90 -0.03
N LEU A 52 -14.30 -3.81 -1.26
CA LEU A 52 -13.96 -2.53 -1.87
C LEU A 52 -15.18 -1.63 -2.08
N LEU A 53 -16.30 -2.19 -2.55
CA LEU A 53 -17.55 -1.45 -2.69
C LEU A 53 -18.05 -0.95 -1.33
N THR A 54 -17.93 -1.76 -0.28
CA THR A 54 -18.28 -1.33 1.08
C THR A 54 -17.43 -0.14 1.50
N LEU A 55 -16.11 -0.20 1.29
CA LEU A 55 -15.22 0.90 1.64
C LEU A 55 -15.52 2.18 0.85
N ALA A 56 -15.89 2.06 -0.44
CA ALA A 56 -16.22 3.20 -1.28
C ALA A 56 -17.58 3.85 -0.95
N LEU A 57 -18.55 3.07 -0.46
CA LEU A 57 -19.88 3.55 -0.09
C LEU A 57 -19.91 4.22 1.28
N TRP A 58 -18.93 3.93 2.12
CA TRP A 58 -18.70 4.66 3.34
C TRP A 58 -17.92 5.90 2.94
N ASP A 59 -18.63 7.02 2.82
CA ASP A 59 -18.07 8.34 2.53
C ASP A 59 -17.02 8.73 3.59
N PHE A 60 -15.81 8.18 3.44
CA PHE A 60 -14.63 8.44 4.27
C PHE A 60 -13.90 9.69 3.83
N GLY A 61 -14.46 10.45 2.88
CA GLY A 61 -13.99 11.78 2.52
C GLY A 61 -14.11 12.68 3.73
N SER A 62 -13.10 12.67 4.59
CA SER A 62 -13.02 13.55 5.75
C SER A 62 -13.00 15.03 5.34
N GLY A 63 -12.88 15.30 4.04
CA GLY A 63 -12.62 16.63 3.48
C GLY A 63 -11.32 17.22 4.00
N SER A 64 -10.54 16.47 4.80
CA SER A 64 -9.26 16.89 5.29
C SER A 64 -8.25 16.44 4.25
N GLY A 65 -7.57 17.39 3.61
CA GLY A 65 -6.37 17.10 2.86
C GLY A 65 -5.25 16.74 3.83
N TYR A 66 -5.39 15.62 4.53
CA TYR A 66 -4.50 15.15 5.60
C TYR A 66 -4.38 13.64 5.57
N GLU A 67 -3.92 13.13 4.43
CA GLU A 67 -3.71 11.70 4.24
C GLU A 67 -2.40 11.21 4.89
N GLN A 68 -2.41 10.02 5.50
CA GLN A 68 -1.24 9.46 6.19
C GLN A 68 -1.10 7.94 5.96
N PRO A 69 -0.94 7.48 4.71
CA PRO A 69 -0.88 6.06 4.39
C PRO A 69 0.27 5.31 5.09
N VAL A 70 1.44 5.91 5.30
CA VAL A 70 2.57 5.27 6.00
C VAL A 70 2.24 5.05 7.46
N ARG A 71 1.71 6.07 8.14
CA ARG A 71 1.24 5.93 9.52
C ARG A 71 0.09 4.94 9.63
N ALA A 72 -0.84 4.93 8.68
CA ALA A 72 -1.92 3.96 8.63
C ALA A 72 -1.38 2.53 8.54
N GLY A 73 -0.33 2.30 7.72
CA GLY A 73 0.39 1.03 7.68
C GLY A 73 1.03 0.65 9.01
N LEU A 74 1.66 1.61 9.70
CA LEU A 74 2.27 1.40 11.01
C LEU A 74 1.23 1.01 12.05
N LEU A 75 0.13 1.76 12.14
CA LEU A 75 -1.00 1.46 13.02
C LEU A 75 -1.63 0.10 12.69
N ALA A 76 -1.79 -0.22 11.41
CA ALA A 76 -2.33 -1.50 10.99
C ALA A 76 -1.49 -2.66 11.54
N VAL A 77 -0.17 -2.55 11.47
CA VAL A 77 0.79 -3.54 12.01
C VAL A 77 0.71 -3.61 13.54
N ASP A 78 0.59 -2.48 14.23
CA ASP A 78 0.69 -2.42 15.69
C ASP A 78 -0.59 -2.74 16.44
N LEU A 79 -1.76 -2.51 15.83
CA LEU A 79 -3.05 -2.75 16.49
C LEU A 79 -3.26 -4.25 16.80
N PRO A 80 -3.53 -4.61 18.06
CA PRO A 80 -3.80 -6.00 18.45
C PRO A 80 -5.00 -6.62 17.72
N SER A 81 -6.03 -5.81 17.42
CA SER A 81 -7.23 -6.23 16.68
C SER A 81 -6.92 -6.75 15.27
N ASN A 82 -5.80 -6.32 14.69
CA ASN A 82 -5.42 -6.62 13.31
C ASN A 82 -4.46 -7.81 13.20
N GLN A 83 -3.99 -8.39 14.31
CA GLN A 83 -2.98 -9.46 14.24
C GLN A 83 -3.44 -10.67 13.43
N GLU A 84 -4.73 -11.01 13.52
CA GLU A 84 -5.33 -12.11 12.77
C GLU A 84 -5.54 -11.80 11.27
N CYS A 85 -5.36 -10.54 10.84
CA CYS A 85 -5.37 -10.16 9.43
C CYS A 85 -4.00 -10.38 8.77
N PHE A 86 -2.93 -10.53 9.55
CA PHE A 86 -1.59 -10.80 9.05
C PHE A 86 -1.27 -12.29 9.18
N ARG A 87 -1.12 -12.96 8.05
CA ARG A 87 -0.66 -14.34 8.05
C ARG A 87 0.80 -14.43 8.50
N PRO A 88 1.16 -15.28 9.47
CA PRO A 88 2.54 -15.42 9.92
C PRO A 88 3.45 -15.94 8.81
N ASP A 89 2.94 -16.86 7.98
CA ASP A 89 3.61 -17.62 6.92
C ASP A 89 3.55 -16.98 5.52
N ALA A 90 3.17 -15.71 5.43
CA ALA A 90 3.06 -15.00 4.16
C ALA A 90 3.98 -13.77 4.11
N ALA A 91 4.45 -13.44 2.90
CA ALA A 91 4.97 -12.11 2.62
C ALA A 91 3.88 -11.04 2.79
N LEU A 92 4.29 -9.83 3.16
CA LEU A 92 3.41 -8.69 3.29
C LEU A 92 3.67 -7.72 2.12
N ALA A 93 2.64 -7.50 1.32
CA ALA A 93 2.61 -6.41 0.35
C ALA A 93 1.65 -5.34 0.84
N MET A 94 2.14 -4.10 0.94
CA MET A 94 1.31 -2.92 1.14
C MET A 94 1.17 -2.20 -0.20
N VAL A 95 -0.05 -1.85 -0.60
CA VAL A 95 -0.29 -1.04 -1.81
C VAL A 95 -0.96 0.25 -1.36
N VAL A 96 -0.32 1.38 -1.62
CA VAL A 96 -0.85 2.71 -1.37
C VAL A 96 -1.37 3.27 -2.69
N LEU A 97 -2.63 3.70 -2.71
CA LEU A 97 -3.22 4.48 -3.78
C LEU A 97 -3.61 5.84 -3.18
N SER A 98 -3.02 6.93 -3.65
CA SER A 98 -3.22 8.25 -3.07
C SER A 98 -2.90 9.36 -4.08
N ASP A 99 -3.77 10.35 -4.18
CA ASP A 99 -3.57 11.63 -4.86
C ASP A 99 -2.83 12.66 -3.99
N GLU A 100 -2.76 12.41 -2.68
CA GLU A 100 -1.90 13.11 -1.73
C GLU A 100 -0.63 12.31 -1.37
N ASP A 101 0.32 12.97 -0.70
CA ASP A 101 1.46 12.32 -0.04
C ASP A 101 1.23 12.15 1.47
N GLU A 102 2.19 11.57 2.18
CA GLU A 102 2.14 11.44 3.63
C GLU A 102 2.07 12.81 4.33
N ARG A 103 1.07 12.99 5.20
CA ARG A 103 0.69 14.29 5.78
C ARG A 103 0.47 15.35 4.69
N SER A 104 -0.36 15.00 3.71
CA SER A 104 -0.76 15.81 2.56
C SER A 104 0.34 15.99 1.52
N CYS A 105 1.48 16.57 1.93
CA CYS A 105 2.53 17.00 1.00
C CYS A 105 3.92 16.44 1.35
N GLY A 106 4.05 15.51 2.29
CA GLY A 106 5.34 14.92 2.64
C GLY A 106 6.32 15.91 3.28
N SER A 107 5.81 16.93 3.99
CA SER A 107 6.55 18.14 4.41
C SER A 107 7.15 18.96 3.26
N ARG A 108 6.62 18.87 2.03
CA ARG A 108 7.14 19.52 0.83
C ARG A 108 6.08 20.41 0.18
N CYS A 109 5.61 21.40 0.92
CA CYS A 109 4.69 22.40 0.37
C CYS A 109 4.86 23.79 1.00
N GLN A 110 6.09 24.13 1.42
CA GLN A 110 6.37 25.44 2.02
C GLN A 110 6.80 26.47 0.97
N THR A 111 7.33 26.01 -0.16
CA THR A 111 7.89 26.83 -1.24
C THR A 111 7.37 26.37 -2.59
N GLU A 112 7.42 27.25 -3.61
CA GLU A 112 7.07 26.87 -4.99
C GLU A 112 7.94 25.72 -5.51
N THR A 113 9.22 25.68 -5.12
CA THR A 113 10.11 24.57 -5.48
C THR A 113 9.68 23.24 -4.90
N ASP A 114 9.03 23.23 -3.72
CA ASP A 114 8.58 21.98 -3.10
C ASP A 114 7.41 21.34 -3.87
N ILE A 115 6.53 22.17 -4.43
CA ILE A 115 5.36 21.75 -5.21
C ILE A 115 5.66 21.60 -6.72
N GLY A 116 6.91 21.84 -7.14
CA GLY A 116 7.35 21.63 -8.52
C GLY A 116 7.29 22.87 -9.42
N GLY A 117 7.17 24.06 -8.84
CA GLY A 117 7.29 25.36 -9.49
C GLY A 117 6.08 26.26 -9.30
N PRO A 118 5.88 27.26 -10.18
CA PRO A 118 4.64 28.04 -10.21
C PRO A 118 3.46 27.21 -10.71
N HIS A 119 2.27 27.46 -10.18
CA HIS A 119 1.03 26.74 -10.53
C HIS A 119 -0.07 27.71 -10.98
N PRO A 120 -0.80 27.38 -12.07
CA PRO A 120 -1.82 28.26 -12.63
C PRO A 120 -3.15 28.22 -11.86
N ASN A 121 -3.45 27.11 -11.17
CA ASN A 121 -4.77 26.85 -10.58
C ASN A 121 -4.87 27.29 -9.11
N HIS A 122 -3.76 27.21 -8.37
CA HIS A 122 -3.69 27.47 -6.94
C HIS A 122 -2.52 28.37 -6.58
N LYS A 123 -2.68 29.18 -5.54
CA LYS A 123 -1.60 30.02 -4.99
C LYS A 123 -0.78 29.20 -4.01
N LEU A 124 0.51 29.55 -3.83
CA LEU A 124 1.38 28.90 -2.83
C LEU A 124 0.71 28.78 -1.44
N LYS A 125 -0.08 29.79 -1.04
CA LYS A 125 -0.82 29.78 0.23
C LYS A 125 -1.71 28.54 0.39
N ASP A 126 -2.40 28.13 -0.68
CA ASP A 126 -3.35 27.01 -0.69
C ASP A 126 -2.67 25.66 -0.39
N TYR A 127 -1.38 25.55 -0.72
CA TYR A 127 -0.53 24.40 -0.39
C TYR A 127 0.08 24.52 1.00
N THR A 128 0.58 25.70 1.37
CA THR A 128 1.23 25.92 2.67
C THR A 128 0.28 25.72 3.85
N GLU A 129 -1.02 25.93 3.66
CA GLU A 129 -2.05 25.66 4.68
C GLU A 129 -2.18 24.17 5.01
N GLN A 130 -1.76 23.29 4.10
CA GLN A 130 -1.74 21.84 4.28
C GLN A 130 -0.40 21.32 4.81
N TYR A 131 0.58 22.21 4.99
CA TYR A 131 1.89 21.82 5.50
C TYR A 131 1.79 21.25 6.91
N GLN A 132 2.33 20.06 7.06
CA GLN A 132 2.44 19.37 8.33
C GLN A 132 3.79 18.66 8.40
N PRO A 133 4.58 18.86 9.47
CA PRO A 133 5.88 18.20 9.59
C PRO A 133 5.70 16.69 9.79
N LEU A 134 6.43 15.89 9.00
CA LEU A 134 6.57 14.45 9.23
C LEU A 134 7.08 14.18 10.65
N THR A 135 6.46 13.20 11.29
CA THR A 135 6.97 12.61 12.53
C THR A 135 7.62 11.27 12.23
N GLN A 136 8.20 10.65 13.25
CA GLN A 136 8.77 9.30 13.12
C GLN A 136 7.73 8.27 12.65
N GLU A 137 6.46 8.41 13.07
CA GLU A 137 5.39 7.50 12.65
C GLU A 137 5.04 7.62 11.15
N ASN A 138 5.41 8.74 10.53
CA ASN A 138 5.18 9.02 9.12
C ASN A 138 6.38 8.61 8.24
N ASN A 139 7.46 8.10 8.84
CA ASN A 139 8.69 7.77 8.12
C ASN A 139 8.61 6.35 7.51
N PRO A 140 8.79 6.17 6.18
CA PRO A 140 8.80 4.86 5.52
C PRO A 140 9.77 3.86 6.13
N LEU A 141 10.96 4.33 6.54
CA LEU A 141 11.97 3.47 7.16
C LEU A 141 11.51 2.97 8.54
N THR A 142 10.77 3.80 9.28
CA THR A 142 10.19 3.38 10.56
C THR A 142 9.17 2.26 10.36
N LEU A 143 8.28 2.38 9.36
CA LEU A 143 7.35 1.30 9.02
C LEU A 143 8.08 0.01 8.63
N ALA A 144 9.04 0.09 7.70
CA ALA A 144 9.80 -1.08 7.26
C ALA A 144 10.58 -1.74 8.43
N THR A 145 11.21 -0.93 9.27
CA THR A 145 11.92 -1.41 10.47
C THR A 145 10.96 -2.06 11.45
N ARG A 146 9.77 -1.48 11.66
CA ARG A 146 8.77 -2.02 12.58
C ARG A 146 8.26 -3.38 12.14
N ILE A 147 7.99 -3.55 10.85
CA ILE A 147 7.58 -4.83 10.26
C ILE A 147 8.67 -5.88 10.46
N HIS A 148 9.93 -5.52 10.19
CA HIS A 148 11.09 -6.41 10.41
C HIS A 148 11.28 -6.78 11.89
N GLN A 149 11.12 -5.83 12.81
CA GLN A 149 11.21 -6.11 14.25
C GLN A 149 10.11 -7.06 14.71
N LYS A 150 8.89 -6.88 14.19
CA LYS A 150 7.73 -7.69 14.58
C LYS A 150 7.76 -9.08 13.96
N TRP A 151 8.22 -9.17 12.71
CA TRP A 151 8.31 -10.41 11.95
C TRP A 151 9.65 -10.46 11.18
N PRO A 152 10.74 -10.90 11.83
CA PRO A 152 12.09 -10.87 11.26
C PRO A 152 12.25 -11.59 9.92
N ASP A 153 11.45 -12.63 9.70
CA ASP A 153 11.52 -13.47 8.49
C ASP A 153 10.46 -13.10 7.45
N LYS A 154 9.64 -12.08 7.71
CA LYS A 154 8.56 -11.68 6.81
C LYS A 154 9.10 -10.76 5.72
N ALA A 155 9.10 -11.24 4.48
CA ALA A 155 9.34 -10.39 3.32
C ALA A 155 8.30 -9.27 3.27
N PHE A 156 8.76 -8.03 3.14
CA PHE A 156 7.91 -6.84 3.05
C PHE A 156 8.22 -6.04 1.79
N THR A 157 7.17 -5.67 1.06
CA THR A 157 7.22 -4.79 -0.12
C THR A 157 6.12 -3.74 -0.03
N GLY A 158 6.49 -2.47 -0.16
CA GLY A 158 5.55 -1.35 -0.26
C GLY A 158 5.43 -0.88 -1.70
N HIS A 159 4.23 -0.81 -2.21
CA HIS A 159 3.91 -0.35 -3.56
C HIS A 159 3.16 0.97 -3.46
N SER A 160 3.36 1.85 -4.43
CA SER A 160 2.65 3.13 -4.52
C SER A 160 2.01 3.28 -5.89
N ILE A 161 0.82 3.84 -5.93
CA ILE A 161 0.18 4.41 -7.11
C ILE A 161 -0.19 5.84 -6.71
N SER A 162 0.55 6.81 -7.23
CA SER A 162 0.41 8.21 -6.85
C SER A 162 0.81 9.14 -7.98
N ILE A 163 0.79 10.45 -7.75
CA ILE A 163 1.42 11.39 -8.67
C ILE A 163 2.94 11.16 -8.59
N LEU A 164 3.51 10.60 -9.67
CA LEU A 164 4.92 10.25 -9.75
C LEU A 164 5.81 11.50 -9.67
N ARG A 165 6.97 11.38 -9.02
CA ARG A 165 7.93 12.50 -8.94
C ARG A 165 8.26 13.00 -10.35
N ASN A 166 8.16 14.31 -10.55
CA ASN A 166 8.41 15.00 -11.82
C ASN A 166 7.38 14.71 -12.94
N ASP A 167 6.29 13.98 -12.68
CA ASP A 167 5.20 13.87 -13.63
C ASP A 167 4.29 15.11 -13.56
N ARG A 168 4.78 16.18 -14.19
CA ARG A 168 4.11 17.48 -14.18
C ARG A 168 2.73 17.43 -14.86
N ALA A 169 2.57 16.59 -15.88
CA ALA A 169 1.30 16.46 -16.59
C ALA A 169 0.23 15.83 -15.69
N CYS A 170 0.57 14.76 -14.96
CA CYS A 170 -0.34 14.18 -13.98
C CYS A 170 -0.64 15.17 -12.85
N TYR A 171 0.40 15.82 -12.32
CA TYR A 171 0.26 16.84 -11.28
C TYR A 171 -0.73 17.93 -11.70
N ASP A 172 -0.49 18.60 -12.82
CA ASP A 172 -1.34 19.72 -13.29
C ASP A 172 -2.78 19.26 -13.57
N SER A 173 -2.98 18.00 -14.00
CA SER A 173 -4.31 17.42 -14.19
C SER A 173 -5.05 17.24 -12.88
N GLN A 174 -4.40 16.71 -11.84
CA GLN A 174 -5.02 16.54 -10.52
C GLN A 174 -5.25 17.91 -9.85
N ASP A 175 -4.26 18.80 -9.98
CA ASP A 175 -4.26 20.16 -9.43
C ASP A 175 -5.33 21.07 -10.05
N SER A 176 -5.94 20.67 -11.16
CA SER A 176 -7.04 21.42 -11.77
C SER A 176 -8.36 21.34 -10.99
N VAL A 177 -8.47 20.38 -10.05
CA VAL A 177 -9.67 20.16 -9.25
C VAL A 177 -9.45 20.62 -7.81
N HIS A 178 -8.38 20.14 -7.18
CA HIS A 178 -7.96 20.46 -5.82
C HIS A 178 -6.42 20.45 -5.73
N PRO A 179 -5.79 21.12 -4.74
CA PRO A 179 -4.34 21.12 -4.59
C PRO A 179 -3.79 19.69 -4.57
N ALA A 180 -2.89 19.38 -5.50
CA ALA A 180 -2.35 18.04 -5.66
C ALA A 180 -0.91 17.94 -5.12
N PHE A 181 -0.47 16.73 -4.79
CA PHE A 181 0.87 16.51 -4.24
C PHE A 181 1.56 15.31 -4.86
N TYR A 182 2.84 15.48 -5.20
CA TYR A 182 3.70 14.36 -5.57
C TYR A 182 3.84 13.40 -4.38
N GLY A 183 3.67 12.11 -4.60
CA GLY A 183 3.78 11.08 -3.56
C GLY A 183 5.22 10.77 -3.15
N HIS A 184 6.00 11.76 -2.71
CA HIS A 184 7.42 11.60 -2.38
C HIS A 184 7.67 10.58 -1.29
N VAL A 185 6.97 10.67 -0.16
CA VAL A 185 7.17 9.80 0.99
C VAL A 185 6.72 8.38 0.68
N ILE A 186 5.55 8.23 0.05
CA ILE A 186 5.03 6.91 -0.33
C ILE A 186 5.86 6.24 -1.44
N GLN A 187 6.42 7.01 -2.39
CA GLN A 187 7.37 6.46 -3.36
C GLN A 187 8.71 6.07 -2.71
N THR A 188 9.11 6.75 -1.63
CA THR A 188 10.31 6.36 -0.86
C THR A 188 10.09 4.99 -0.21
N LEU A 189 8.88 4.70 0.31
CA LEU A 189 8.55 3.36 0.80
C LEU A 189 8.76 2.30 -0.30
N SER A 190 8.31 2.58 -1.53
CA SER A 190 8.55 1.70 -2.67
C SER A 190 10.02 1.54 -2.99
N ASP A 191 10.79 2.62 -3.02
CA ASP A 191 12.23 2.57 -3.30
C ASP A 191 12.99 1.70 -2.28
N ILE A 192 12.77 1.92 -0.98
CA ILE A 192 13.53 1.22 0.08
C ILE A 192 13.10 -0.24 0.26
N THR A 193 11.91 -0.61 -0.21
CA THR A 193 11.39 -1.98 -0.13
C THR A 193 11.37 -2.70 -1.48
N ASP A 194 11.97 -2.09 -2.51
CA ASP A 194 12.07 -2.66 -3.86
C ASP A 194 10.68 -2.96 -4.47
N GLY A 195 9.71 -2.10 -4.18
CA GLY A 195 8.34 -2.17 -4.67
C GLY A 195 8.09 -1.34 -5.94
N GLU A 196 7.06 -1.73 -6.68
CA GLU A 196 6.58 -0.99 -7.86
C GLU A 196 6.01 0.39 -7.51
N LYS A 197 6.24 1.35 -8.40
CA LYS A 197 5.67 2.71 -8.38
C LYS A 197 4.80 2.89 -9.62
N GLY A 198 3.55 3.26 -9.39
CA GLY A 198 2.54 3.49 -10.39
C GLY A 198 2.06 4.94 -10.40
N ASN A 199 1.41 5.31 -11.49
CA ASN A 199 0.83 6.62 -11.76
C ASN A 199 -0.68 6.59 -11.55
N ILE A 200 -1.19 7.49 -10.71
CA ILE A 200 -2.62 7.67 -10.46
C ILE A 200 -3.37 8.25 -11.67
N CYS A 201 -2.69 8.98 -12.56
CA CYS A 201 -3.29 9.52 -13.77
C CYS A 201 -3.34 8.53 -14.93
N ALA A 202 -2.98 7.26 -14.72
CA ALA A 202 -3.06 6.27 -15.79
C ALA A 202 -4.52 5.98 -16.17
N GLY A 203 -4.80 5.93 -17.48
CA GLY A 203 -6.13 5.56 -17.99
C GLY A 203 -6.50 4.09 -17.75
N ASP A 204 -5.52 3.23 -17.46
CA ASP A 204 -5.73 1.82 -17.09
C ASP A 204 -4.74 1.40 -15.99
N TYR A 205 -5.30 0.90 -14.89
CA TYR A 205 -4.56 0.43 -13.73
C TYR A 205 -4.17 -1.04 -13.86
N ALA A 206 -4.73 -1.80 -14.80
CA ALA A 206 -4.52 -3.24 -14.92
C ALA A 206 -3.04 -3.60 -15.11
N SER A 207 -2.30 -2.86 -15.93
CA SER A 207 -0.86 -3.09 -16.16
C SER A 207 -0.05 -2.89 -14.88
N GLN A 208 -0.35 -1.82 -14.13
CA GLN A 208 0.34 -1.44 -12.90
C GLN A 208 0.03 -2.42 -11.76
N LEU A 209 -1.24 -2.79 -11.60
CA LEU A 209 -1.68 -3.80 -10.65
C LEU A 209 -1.10 -5.18 -10.99
N THR A 210 -0.96 -5.50 -12.27
CA THR A 210 -0.29 -6.73 -12.73
C THR A 210 1.19 -6.69 -12.35
N ALA A 211 1.89 -5.57 -12.57
CA ALA A 211 3.29 -5.41 -12.18
C ALA A 211 3.47 -5.54 -10.66
N ILE A 212 2.59 -4.92 -9.87
CA ILE A 212 2.55 -5.06 -8.40
C ILE A 212 2.36 -6.52 -8.02
N GLY A 213 1.35 -7.20 -8.55
CA GLY A 213 1.10 -8.62 -8.26
C GLY A 213 2.29 -9.51 -8.63
N GLN A 214 2.91 -9.28 -9.78
CA GLN A 214 4.12 -9.98 -10.18
C GLN A 214 5.29 -9.66 -9.25
N ARG A 215 5.42 -8.42 -8.76
CA ARG A 215 6.48 -8.03 -7.83
C ARG A 215 6.29 -8.64 -6.46
N THR A 216 5.07 -8.70 -5.95
CA THR A 216 4.71 -9.44 -4.73
C THR A 216 5.01 -10.93 -4.85
N VAL A 217 4.76 -11.54 -6.02
CA VAL A 217 5.18 -12.94 -6.25
C VAL A 217 6.70 -13.04 -6.37
N ARG A 218 7.38 -12.05 -6.96
CA ARG A 218 8.85 -12.01 -7.08
C ARG A 218 9.56 -11.74 -5.76
N SER A 219 8.94 -11.06 -4.79
CA SER A 219 9.57 -10.91 -3.47
C SER A 219 9.70 -12.25 -2.76
N LEU A 220 8.88 -13.25 -3.12
CA LEU A 220 9.09 -14.66 -2.75
C LEU A 220 10.24 -15.35 -3.51
N LYS A 221 10.77 -14.73 -4.56
CA LYS A 221 11.95 -15.21 -5.31
C LYS A 221 13.25 -14.69 -4.75
N SER A 222 13.26 -13.74 -3.82
CA SER A 222 14.52 -13.33 -3.23
C SER A 222 14.39 -12.77 -1.83
N ILE A 223 15.34 -13.12 -0.97
CA ILE A 223 15.48 -12.55 0.37
C ILE A 223 16.61 -11.53 0.32
N THR A 224 16.32 -10.29 0.72
CA THR A 224 17.36 -9.26 0.90
C THR A 224 18.03 -9.47 2.25
N LEU A 225 19.35 -9.66 2.21
CA LEU A 225 20.23 -9.75 3.36
C LEU A 225 20.60 -8.35 3.87
N ARG A 226 21.00 -8.26 5.15
CA ARG A 226 21.36 -6.99 5.79
C ARG A 226 22.60 -6.33 5.18
N CYS A 227 23.48 -7.13 4.59
CA CYS A 227 24.71 -6.70 3.94
C CYS A 227 24.96 -7.60 2.72
N ALA A 228 25.90 -7.22 1.86
CA ALA A 228 26.47 -8.16 0.92
C ALA A 228 27.27 -9.21 1.73
N PRO A 229 26.93 -10.50 1.65
CA PRO A 229 27.56 -11.52 2.46
C PRO A 229 29.02 -11.70 2.03
N HIS A 230 29.92 -11.75 3.01
CA HIS A 230 31.30 -12.14 2.79
C HIS A 230 31.39 -13.65 2.54
N SER A 231 30.69 -14.42 3.37
CA SER A 231 30.49 -15.86 3.19
C SER A 231 29.03 -16.23 3.46
N VAL A 232 28.56 -17.27 2.78
CA VAL A 232 27.27 -17.92 3.05
C VAL A 232 27.56 -19.33 3.53
N GLU A 233 27.20 -19.61 4.78
CA GLU A 233 27.48 -20.86 5.48
C GLU A 233 26.41 -21.92 5.20
N GLY A 234 25.17 -21.48 4.96
CA GLY A 234 24.08 -22.39 4.63
C GLY A 234 22.81 -21.67 4.19
N ILE A 235 22.08 -22.29 3.26
CA ILE A 235 20.72 -21.90 2.89
C ILE A 235 19.85 -23.15 3.00
N SER A 236 18.83 -23.10 3.86
CA SER A 236 17.86 -24.19 4.02
C SER A 236 16.46 -23.71 3.68
N ILE A 237 15.73 -24.55 2.95
CA ILE A 237 14.39 -24.30 2.44
C ILE A 237 13.50 -25.44 2.94
N VAL A 238 12.46 -25.15 3.73
CA VAL A 238 11.62 -26.17 4.37
C VAL A 238 10.13 -25.81 4.29
N PRO A 239 9.28 -26.67 3.67
CA PRO A 239 9.64 -27.77 2.78
C PRO A 239 10.21 -27.25 1.45
N ASN A 240 11.23 -27.88 0.89
CA ASN A 240 11.70 -27.56 -0.47
C ASN A 240 10.84 -28.25 -1.54
N SER A 241 9.52 -28.02 -1.51
CA SER A 241 8.58 -28.60 -2.46
C SER A 241 8.68 -27.99 -3.86
N SER A 242 9.27 -26.80 -3.99
CA SER A 242 9.47 -26.11 -5.28
C SER A 242 10.72 -26.57 -6.02
N GLY A 243 11.65 -27.27 -5.38
CA GLY A 243 12.97 -27.58 -5.96
C GLY A 243 13.80 -26.31 -6.23
N SER A 244 13.52 -25.24 -5.49
CA SER A 244 14.20 -23.95 -5.66
C SER A 244 15.69 -24.08 -5.40
N VAL A 245 16.50 -23.61 -6.35
CA VAL A 245 17.95 -23.50 -6.20
C VAL A 245 18.29 -22.08 -5.75
N PRO A 246 18.83 -21.88 -4.54
CA PRO A 246 19.23 -20.56 -4.09
C PRO A 246 20.55 -20.13 -4.72
N THR A 247 20.63 -18.87 -5.14
CA THR A 247 21.87 -18.23 -5.66
C THR A 247 22.05 -16.86 -5.01
N VAL A 248 23.27 -16.52 -4.61
CA VAL A 248 23.58 -15.25 -3.95
C VAL A 248 24.09 -14.25 -4.98
N SER A 249 23.55 -13.03 -5.00
CA SER A 249 24.03 -11.92 -5.83
C SER A 249 23.89 -10.60 -5.09
N GLY A 250 24.99 -9.87 -4.91
CA GLY A 250 25.02 -8.68 -4.05
C GLY A 250 24.57 -9.03 -2.63
N ASN A 251 23.62 -8.27 -2.08
CA ASN A 251 22.99 -8.56 -0.79
C ASN A 251 21.66 -9.33 -0.91
N LYS A 252 21.44 -10.08 -1.99
CA LYS A 252 20.19 -10.85 -2.18
C LYS A 252 20.47 -12.33 -2.38
N VAL A 253 19.62 -13.16 -1.77
CA VAL A 253 19.51 -14.59 -2.08
C VAL A 253 18.33 -14.76 -3.03
N HIS A 254 18.58 -15.21 -4.25
CA HIS A 254 17.57 -15.47 -5.26
C HIS A 254 17.19 -16.96 -5.30
N PHE A 255 15.92 -17.27 -5.55
CA PHE A 255 15.38 -18.61 -5.66
C PHE A 255 14.82 -18.82 -7.08
N ASN A 256 15.30 -19.86 -7.75
CA ASN A 256 14.77 -20.28 -9.04
C ASN A 256 14.52 -21.80 -9.05
N PRO A 257 13.27 -22.27 -9.24
CA PRO A 257 12.02 -21.51 -9.34
C PRO A 257 11.68 -20.72 -8.05
N PRO A 258 10.64 -19.86 -8.05
CA PRO A 258 10.16 -19.16 -6.85
C PRO A 258 9.77 -20.14 -5.74
N LEU A 259 9.88 -19.72 -4.49
CA LEU A 259 9.48 -20.53 -3.35
C LEU A 259 7.97 -20.79 -3.37
N SER A 260 7.57 -22.02 -3.04
CA SER A 260 6.16 -22.38 -2.85
C SER A 260 5.56 -21.70 -1.62
N GLU A 261 4.24 -21.51 -1.59
CA GLU A 261 3.54 -21.07 -0.38
C GLU A 261 3.81 -22.04 0.79
N GLY A 262 3.95 -21.50 2.01
CA GLY A 262 4.24 -22.30 3.20
C GLY A 262 5.71 -22.73 3.34
N THR A 263 6.61 -22.21 2.50
CA THR A 263 8.05 -22.49 2.58
C THR A 263 8.74 -21.52 3.52
N SER A 264 9.48 -22.04 4.49
CA SER A 264 10.42 -21.28 5.33
C SER A 264 11.81 -21.33 4.75
N VAL A 265 12.53 -20.21 4.78
CA VAL A 265 13.93 -20.15 4.38
C VAL A 265 14.78 -19.61 5.51
N ARG A 266 15.90 -20.30 5.79
CA ARG A 266 16.94 -19.82 6.68
C ARG A 266 18.24 -19.66 5.91
N VAL A 267 18.86 -18.49 6.07
CA VAL A 267 20.14 -18.12 5.46
C VAL A 267 21.12 -17.81 6.59
N ASP A 268 22.18 -18.61 6.71
CA ASP A 268 23.29 -18.38 7.63
C ASP A 268 24.45 -17.77 6.83
N TYR A 269 24.88 -16.54 7.17
CA TYR A 269 25.88 -15.76 6.43
C TYR A 269 26.63 -14.78 7.34
N THR A 270 27.81 -14.34 6.91
CA THR A 270 28.61 -13.31 7.60
C THR A 270 28.72 -12.03 6.77
N CYS A 271 28.79 -10.88 7.45
CA CYS A 271 29.09 -9.59 6.83
C CYS A 271 30.59 -9.28 6.99
N LEU A 272 31.19 -8.55 6.04
CA LEU A 272 32.40 -7.79 6.34
C LEU A 272 32.00 -6.66 7.29
N GLU A 273 32.67 -6.56 8.43
CA GLU A 273 32.53 -5.39 9.33
C GLU A 273 32.94 -4.09 8.63
#